data_AF-A0A2Z3QYL7-F1
#
_entry.id   AF-A0A2Z3QYL7-F1
#
_cell.length_a   1.000
_cell.length_b   1.000
_cell.length_c   1.000
_cell.angle_alpha   90.00
_cell.angle_beta   90.00
_cell.angle_gamma   90.00
#
_symmetry.space_group_name_H-M   'P 1'
#
loop_
_entity.id
_entity.type
_entity.pdbx_description
1 polymer ?
#
loop_
_entity_poly.entity_id
_entity_poly.type
_entity_poly.pdbx_seq_one_letter_code
_entity_poly.pdbx_strand_id
1 'polypeptide(L)'
;MAKQYAHIPERWARFITEQKIFFVATATCDSRVNVSPKGLDSLRILDPNRVAWLNLTGSGNESAAHVQSDPRMTLMFCAFGGEPPRPQSRCVVEPHGERQRVRGPCPE
;
A
#
# COMPACT_ATOMS: atom_id res chain seq x y z
N MET A 1 0.99 -14.34 14.61
CA MET A 1 -0.06 -13.52 13.95
C MET A 1 0.29 -12.04 14.12
N ALA A 2 0.23 -11.24 13.06
CA ALA A 2 0.51 -9.81 13.14
C ALA A 2 -0.65 -9.06 13.85
N LYS A 3 -0.34 -7.98 14.57
CA LYS A 3 -1.35 -7.16 15.26
C LYS A 3 -2.04 -6.25 14.24
N GLN A 4 -3.37 -6.34 14.17
CA GLN A 4 -4.19 -5.42 13.37
C GLN A 4 -4.50 -4.16 14.19
N TYR A 5 -4.52 -3.01 13.52
CA TYR A 5 -4.88 -1.73 14.10
C TYR A 5 -6.05 -1.16 13.30
N ALA A 6 -7.00 -0.53 14.00
CA ALA A 6 -8.16 0.09 13.35
C ALA A 6 -7.82 1.40 12.63
N HIS A 7 -6.66 1.98 12.92
CA HIS A 7 -6.12 3.19 12.31
C HIS A 7 -4.60 3.19 12.42
N ILE A 8 -3.94 4.03 11.63
CA ILE A 8 -2.50 4.30 11.66
C ILE A 8 -2.20 5.18 12.89
N PRO A 9 -1.58 4.65 13.96
CA PRO A 9 -1.17 5.43 15.11
C PRO A 9 -0.05 6.41 14.74
N GLU A 10 0.02 7.55 15.43
CA GLU A 10 0.98 8.64 15.15
C GLU A 10 2.45 8.16 15.01
N ARG A 11 2.90 7.27 15.90
CA ARG A 11 4.25 6.69 15.84
C ARG A 11 4.55 5.98 14.51
N TRP A 12 3.54 5.34 13.92
CA TRP A 12 3.65 4.63 12.66
C TRP A 12 3.51 5.59 11.48
N ALA A 13 2.70 6.63 11.60
CA ALA A 13 2.63 7.69 10.60
C ALA A 13 3.99 8.36 10.43
N ARG A 14 4.66 8.71 11.53
CA ARG A 14 6.03 9.24 11.50
C ARG A 14 7.02 8.28 10.85
N PHE A 15 7.01 7.01 11.26
CA PHE A 15 7.86 5.97 10.68
C PHE A 15 7.67 5.83 9.15
N ILE A 16 6.42 5.79 8.69
CA ILE A 16 6.07 5.68 7.25
C ILE A 16 6.61 6.89 6.48
N THR A 17 6.46 8.09 7.03
CA THR A 17 6.85 9.35 6.38
C THR A 17 8.38 9.49 6.26
N GLU A 18 9.13 8.84 7.15
CA GLU A 18 10.59 8.82 7.11
C GLU A 18 11.16 7.86 6.04
N GLN A 19 10.36 6.90 5.55
CA GLN A 19 10.84 5.89 4.61
C GLN A 19 11.08 6.47 3.20
N LYS A 20 12.31 6.33 2.70
CA LYS A 20 12.67 6.73 1.32
C LYS A 20 12.19 5.76 0.26
N ILE A 21 11.95 4.51 0.66
CA ILE A 21 11.51 3.41 -0.19
C ILE A 21 10.48 2.57 0.58
N PHE A 22 9.47 2.11 -0.12
CA PHE A 22 8.43 1.21 0.36
C PHE A 22 8.05 0.26 -0.78
N PHE A 23 7.43 -0.87 -0.45
CA PHE A 23 7.04 -1.86 -1.44
C PHE A 23 5.52 -1.86 -1.60
N VAL A 24 5.07 -1.85 -2.86
CA VAL A 24 3.66 -1.97 -3.21
C VAL A 24 3.43 -3.37 -3.78
N ALA A 25 2.60 -4.14 -3.10
CA ALA A 25 2.16 -5.45 -3.54
C ALA A 25 0.71 -5.38 -4.05
N THR A 26 0.48 -5.90 -5.25
CA THR A 26 -0.81 -5.91 -5.95
C THR A 26 -0.98 -7.22 -6.70
N ALA A 27 -2.21 -7.69 -6.81
CA ALA A 27 -2.59 -8.85 -7.60
C ALA A 27 -4.06 -8.72 -8.01
N THR A 28 -4.45 -9.35 -9.10
CA THR A 28 -5.85 -9.68 -9.41
C THR A 28 -6.08 -11.17 -9.13
N CYS A 29 -7.32 -11.63 -9.30
CA CYS A 29 -7.71 -13.04 -9.16
C CYS A 29 -6.77 -14.01 -9.89
N ASP A 30 -6.44 -13.71 -11.14
CA ASP A 30 -5.74 -14.63 -12.04
C ASP A 30 -4.30 -14.19 -12.35
N SER A 31 -3.83 -13.08 -11.75
CA SER A 31 -2.48 -12.57 -11.99
C SER A 31 -1.47 -13.13 -11.00
N ARG A 32 -0.19 -13.05 -11.38
CA ARG A 32 0.90 -13.17 -10.40
C ARG A 32 0.90 -11.97 -9.46
N VAL A 33 1.39 -12.19 -8.25
CA VAL A 33 1.64 -11.10 -7.30
C VAL A 33 2.77 -10.25 -7.84
N ASN A 34 2.48 -8.98 -8.10
CA ASN A 34 3.50 -7.98 -8.43
C ASN A 34 3.89 -7.24 -7.14
N VAL A 35 5.20 -7.23 -6.82
CA VAL A 35 5.78 -6.47 -5.72
C VAL A 35 6.81 -5.52 -6.29
N SER A 36 6.52 -4.22 -6.25
CA SER A 36 7.40 -3.20 -6.83
C SER A 36 7.96 -2.28 -5.75
N PRO A 37 9.27 -2.02 -5.73
CA PRO A 37 9.82 -0.93 -4.93
C PRO A 37 9.31 0.40 -5.48
N LYS A 38 8.71 1.20 -4.60
CA LYS A 38 8.30 2.58 -4.84
C LYS A 38 9.02 3.47 -3.83
N GLY A 39 9.10 4.76 -4.11
CA GLY A 39 9.81 5.69 -3.24
C GLY A 39 9.50 7.11 -3.63
N LEU A 40 10.42 8.03 -3.33
CA LEU A 40 10.22 9.47 -3.50
C LEU A 40 9.07 9.98 -2.62
N ASP A 41 8.67 11.24 -2.83
CA ASP A 41 7.53 11.87 -2.15
C ASP A 41 6.19 11.44 -2.78
N SER A 42 6.02 10.14 -3.03
CA SER A 42 4.86 9.56 -3.71
C SER A 42 3.81 8.99 -2.77
N LEU A 43 3.99 9.07 -1.46
CA LEU A 43 3.03 8.60 -0.46
C LEU A 43 2.81 9.66 0.61
N ARG A 44 1.54 9.98 0.88
CA ARG A 44 1.13 10.91 1.94
C ARG A 44 0.04 10.29 2.78
N ILE A 45 0.10 10.48 4.09
CA ILE A 45 -0.99 10.13 5.01
C ILE A 45 -1.91 11.35 5.06
N LEU A 46 -3.17 11.17 4.64
CA LEU A 46 -4.18 12.23 4.66
C LEU A 46 -4.94 12.24 5.99
N ASP A 47 -5.28 11.04 6.49
CA ASP A 47 -6.00 10.80 7.74
C ASP A 47 -5.48 9.51 8.39
N PRO A 48 -5.82 9.21 9.66
CA PRO A 48 -5.42 7.96 10.31
C PRO A 48 -5.85 6.68 9.57
N ASN A 49 -6.81 6.76 8.64
CA ASN A 49 -7.30 5.64 7.83
C ASN A 49 -7.15 5.88 6.32
N ARG A 50 -6.45 6.93 5.91
CA ARG A 50 -6.41 7.34 4.50
C ARG A 50 -5.01 7.75 4.11
N VAL A 51 -4.54 7.18 3.00
CA VAL A 51 -3.28 7.56 2.37
C VAL A 51 -3.52 7.91 0.92
N ALA A 52 -2.80 8.91 0.42
CA ALA A 52 -2.68 9.21 -0.99
C ALA A 52 -1.37 8.61 -1.50
N TRP A 53 -1.47 7.79 -2.54
CA TRP A 53 -0.31 7.28 -3.26
C TRP A 53 -0.34 7.83 -4.69
N LEU A 54 0.73 8.53 -5.06
CA LEU A 54 0.95 9.01 -6.41
C LEU A 54 1.65 7.92 -7.22
N ASN A 55 0.91 7.39 -8.19
CA ASN A 55 1.47 6.41 -9.09
C ASN A 55 2.26 7.09 -10.22
N LEU A 56 3.58 7.09 -10.11
CA LEU A 56 4.46 7.64 -11.14
C LEU A 56 4.51 6.73 -12.38
N THR A 57 4.72 7.34 -13.54
CA THR A 57 4.83 6.62 -14.82
C THR A 57 6.10 5.77 -14.87
N GLY A 58 5.98 4.60 -15.49
CA GLY A 58 7.07 3.65 -15.70
C GLY A 58 6.66 2.64 -16.75
N SER A 59 7.62 2.09 -17.49
CA SER A 59 7.36 1.04 -18.49
C SER A 59 6.77 -0.19 -17.80
N GLY A 60 5.54 -0.58 -18.16
CA GLY A 60 4.90 -1.77 -17.56
C GLY A 60 4.42 -1.55 -16.13
N ASN A 61 3.61 -0.50 -15.88
CA ASN A 61 3.07 -0.23 -14.55
C ASN A 61 1.94 -1.19 -14.17
N GLU A 62 2.30 -2.45 -13.93
CA GLU A 62 1.38 -3.54 -13.56
C GLU A 62 0.61 -3.21 -12.28
N SER A 63 1.23 -2.50 -11.33
CA SER A 63 0.55 -2.06 -10.10
C SER A 63 -0.68 -1.20 -10.40
N ALA A 64 -0.60 -0.31 -11.39
CA ALA A 64 -1.73 0.52 -11.82
C ALA A 64 -2.86 -0.32 -12.42
N ALA A 65 -2.49 -1.28 -13.28
CA ALA A 65 -3.42 -2.15 -13.98
C ALA A 65 -4.16 -3.07 -12.99
N HIS A 66 -3.43 -3.66 -12.04
CA HIS A 66 -4.03 -4.47 -10.98
C HIS A 66 -5.01 -3.65 -10.14
N VAL A 67 -4.59 -2.48 -9.65
CA VAL A 67 -5.44 -1.62 -8.79
C VAL A 67 -6.70 -1.12 -9.51
N GLN A 68 -6.63 -0.89 -10.82
CA GLN A 68 -7.81 -0.53 -11.62
C GLN A 68 -8.79 -1.70 -11.78
N SER A 69 -8.30 -2.94 -11.79
CA SER A 69 -9.11 -4.14 -11.94
C SER A 69 -9.63 -4.70 -10.61
N ASP A 70 -8.78 -4.71 -9.58
CA ASP A 70 -9.06 -5.15 -8.23
C ASP A 70 -8.49 -4.08 -7.28
N PRO A 71 -9.35 -3.25 -6.65
CA PRO A 71 -8.94 -2.11 -5.83
C PRO A 71 -8.42 -2.58 -4.46
N ARG A 72 -7.36 -3.38 -4.46
CA ARG A 72 -6.70 -3.90 -3.27
C ARG A 72 -5.19 -3.77 -3.44
N MET A 73 -4.54 -3.19 -2.44
CA MET A 73 -3.09 -3.11 -2.39
C MET A 73 -2.55 -3.29 -0.98
N THR A 74 -1.30 -3.77 -0.89
CA THR A 74 -0.56 -3.84 0.37
C THR A 74 0.70 -2.98 0.25
N LEU A 75 0.91 -2.11 1.24
CA LEU A 75 2.13 -1.35 1.43
C LEU A 75 2.98 -2.03 2.51
N MET A 76 4.26 -2.22 2.21
CA MET A 76 5.26 -2.72 3.15
C MET A 76 6.37 -1.69 3.32
N PHE A 77 6.70 -1.42 4.58
CA PHE A 77 7.75 -0.49 4.98
C PHE A 77 8.85 -1.27 5.69
N CYS A 78 10.10 -1.02 5.32
CA CYS A 78 11.27 -1.65 5.91
C CYS A 78 12.07 -0.59 6.67
N ALA A 79 12.45 -0.86 7.91
CA ALA A 79 13.38 0.00 8.63
C ALA A 79 14.81 -0.28 8.13
N PHE A 80 15.29 0.53 7.18
CA PHE A 80 16.68 0.48 6.71
C PHE A 80 17.64 1.23 7.64
N GLY A 81 17.13 2.13 8.49
CA GLY A 81 17.88 2.83 9.52
C GLY A 81 17.11 2.85 10.84
N GLY A 82 17.80 2.54 11.95
CA GLY A 82 17.19 2.41 13.28
C GLY A 82 16.33 1.15 13.46
N GLU A 83 15.85 0.92 14.68
CA GLU A 83 14.87 -0.14 14.93
C GLU A 83 13.47 0.31 14.48
N PRO A 84 12.72 -0.52 13.74
CA PRO A 84 11.31 -0.25 13.49
C PRO A 84 10.56 -0.24 14.83
N PRO A 85 9.45 0.50 14.97
CA PRO A 85 8.66 0.50 16.19
C PRO A 85 8.19 -0.91 16.64
N ARG A 86 8.19 -1.92 15.73
CA ARG A 86 8.15 -3.40 15.93
C ARG A 86 8.53 -4.13 14.61
N PRO A 87 8.94 -5.42 14.63
CA PRO A 87 9.21 -6.17 13.39
C PRO A 87 7.91 -6.37 12.58
N GLN A 88 7.93 -5.93 11.32
CA GLN A 88 6.91 -6.17 10.26
C GLN A 88 5.55 -5.45 10.45
N SER A 89 5.50 -4.16 10.10
CA SER A 89 4.25 -3.42 9.92
C SER A 89 3.74 -3.53 8.48
N ARG A 90 2.58 -4.17 8.30
CA ARG A 90 1.82 -4.26 7.05
C ARG A 90 0.70 -3.22 7.05
N CYS A 91 0.54 -2.46 5.98
CA CYS A 91 -0.62 -1.61 5.76
C CYS A 91 -1.37 -2.10 4.52
N VAL A 92 -2.66 -2.42 4.67
CA VAL A 92 -3.54 -2.73 3.54
C VAL A 92 -4.30 -1.46 3.22
N VAL A 93 -4.28 -1.05 1.96
CA VAL A 93 -4.93 0.17 1.49
C VAL A 93 -5.94 -0.22 0.43
N GLU A 94 -7.17 0.30 0.58
CA GLU A 94 -8.19 0.28 -0.45
C GLU A 94 -8.11 1.62 -1.20
N PRO A 95 -7.72 1.63 -2.49
CA PRO A 95 -7.65 2.84 -3.28
C PRO A 95 -9.06 3.41 -3.49
N HIS A 96 -9.23 4.69 -3.19
CA HIS A 96 -10.49 5.39 -3.39
C HIS A 96 -10.41 6.20 -4.70
N GLY A 97 -10.99 5.65 -5.77
CA GLY A 97 -11.21 6.32 -7.05
C GLY A 97 -12.70 6.58 -7.30
N GLU A 98 -13.03 7.74 -7.86
CA GLU A 98 -14.39 8.17 -8.19
C GLU A 98 -15.13 7.10 -9.02
N ARG A 99 -16.24 6.58 -8.46
CA ARG A 99 -17.14 5.54 -9.03
C ARG A 99 -16.47 4.24 -9.45
N GLN A 100 -16.42 3.27 -8.54
CA GLN A 100 -16.35 1.85 -8.89
C GLN A 100 -17.47 1.09 -8.20
N ARG A 101 -18.29 0.40 -9.00
CA ARG A 101 -19.29 -0.55 -8.49
C ARG A 101 -18.55 -1.62 -7.70
N VAL A 102 -18.95 -1.84 -6.45
CA VAL A 102 -18.52 -2.96 -5.62
C VAL A 102 -18.85 -4.25 -6.37
N ARG A 103 -17.87 -4.86 -7.04
CA ARG A 103 -17.95 -6.28 -7.41
C ARG A 103 -17.46 -7.06 -6.19
N GLY A 104 -18.22 -8.08 -5.82
CA GLY A 104 -17.97 -8.90 -4.63
C GLY A 104 -16.57 -9.55 -4.65
N PRO A 105 -16.15 -10.14 -3.51
CA PRO A 105 -14.85 -10.77 -3.41
C PRO A 105 -14.63 -11.81 -4.52
N CYS A 106 -13.38 -11.92 -4.97
CA CYS A 106 -12.97 -12.96 -5.90
C CYS A 106 -13.35 -14.34 -5.33
N PRO A 107 -14.02 -15.21 -6.12
CA PRO A 107 -14.33 -16.57 -5.67
C PRO A 107 -13.04 -17.34 -5.38
N GLU A 108 -13.10 -18.23 -4.38
CA GLU A 108 -11.99 -19.13 -4.00
C GLU A 108 -11.58 -20.10 -5.11
#